data_AF-A0A8H7PEE6-F1
#
_entry.id   AF-A0A8H7PEE6-F1
#
_cell.length_a   1.000
_cell.length_b   1.000
_cell.length_c   1.000
_cell.angle_alpha   90.00
_cell.angle_beta   90.00
_cell.angle_gamma   90.00
#
_symmetry.space_group_name_H-M   'P 1'
#
loop_
_entity.id
_entity.type
_entity.pdbx_description
1 polymer ?
#
loop_
_entity_poly.entity_id
_entity_poly.type
_entity_poly.pdbx_seq_one_letter_code
_entity_poly.pdbx_strand_id
1 'polypeptide(L)'
;MLKHAQCRVPNLIARNGVRLNHSAAAAAISHSARVSEHTSSPSEELRSDCFTPQEKIDEIDANRPFSNFLTDTFSRQHNYLRISITEKCNLRCTYCMPAEGVQLSASDKLLSTDEILRLARLFVSEGVTKIRLTGGEPTVRPDIIELVQGIGELKQHGLINLGMTSNGIALKRKLPKLVDAGMDSLNVSLDTLDKDMFEMITRRKGFERVLESVHQALDLGMPSVKINCVVIRGINDREVSNFVALTKDLPLTVRFIEYMPFDGNRWNVEKLVPYKEMIQDIESRFGKFEKETDDPNDTTKAYRLPGYAGKVGFITSMSDHFCGTCNRLRITTDGNLKVCLFGPAEVSLRDHMRQSTNDQELCEIIGMAVKKKKKQHAGMFELAAQKNRPMILIGG
;
A
#
# COMPACT_ATOMS: atom_id res chain seq x y z
N MET A 1 65.65 -17.74 -14.03
CA MET A 1 65.01 -17.73 -15.38
C MET A 1 63.55 -17.34 -15.13
N LEU A 2 63.04 -16.19 -15.59
CA LEU A 2 62.72 -15.81 -16.99
C LEU A 2 61.61 -16.72 -17.57
N LYS A 3 60.46 -16.24 -18.07
CA LYS A 3 59.96 -14.84 -18.16
C LYS A 3 58.42 -14.79 -18.38
N HIS A 4 57.85 -13.63 -18.03
CA HIS A 4 56.65 -12.96 -18.58
C HIS A 4 56.43 -13.16 -20.10
N ALA A 5 55.23 -13.14 -20.69
CA ALA A 5 54.02 -12.31 -20.54
C ALA A 5 54.05 -10.93 -21.26
N GLN A 6 53.23 -10.78 -22.31
CA GLN A 6 52.80 -9.58 -23.08
C GLN A 6 51.66 -10.05 -24.04
N CYS A 7 50.54 -9.37 -24.36
CA CYS A 7 49.99 -8.01 -24.20
C CYS A 7 50.40 -6.94 -25.23
N ARG A 8 49.46 -6.58 -26.15
CA ARG A 8 49.13 -5.20 -26.62
C ARG A 8 47.97 -5.14 -27.65
N VAL A 9 47.34 -3.96 -27.76
CA VAL A 9 46.36 -3.50 -28.78
C VAL A 9 46.95 -2.27 -29.51
N PRO A 10 46.50 -1.80 -30.70
CA PRO A 10 45.44 -0.75 -30.74
C PRO A 10 44.60 -0.53 -32.06
N ASN A 11 43.35 -0.06 -31.90
CA ASN A 11 42.58 1.02 -32.60
C ASN A 11 42.52 1.28 -34.14
N LEU A 12 41.46 2.07 -34.48
CA LEU A 12 41.10 2.84 -35.70
C LEU A 12 40.27 2.08 -36.77
N ILE A 13 39.08 2.47 -37.28
CA ILE A 13 38.30 3.73 -37.48
C ILE A 13 38.18 4.13 -38.98
N ALA A 14 37.10 3.62 -39.61
CA ALA A 14 36.07 4.29 -40.46
C ALA A 14 36.35 5.03 -41.80
N ARG A 15 35.29 5.01 -42.64
CA ARG A 15 34.85 5.94 -43.74
C ARG A 15 35.28 5.72 -45.22
N ASN A 16 34.29 5.25 -46.00
CA ASN A 16 33.75 5.76 -47.28
C ASN A 16 34.68 6.28 -48.40
N GLY A 17 34.76 5.53 -49.51
CA GLY A 17 35.12 5.97 -50.87
C GLY A 17 33.92 6.00 -51.84
N VAL A 18 34.01 6.68 -53.00
CA VAL A 18 32.82 7.15 -53.77
C VAL A 18 33.05 7.30 -55.30
N ARG A 19 32.09 6.80 -56.11
CA ARG A 19 31.95 6.94 -57.61
C ARG A 19 33.05 6.22 -58.43
N LEU A 20 33.00 6.03 -59.76
CA LEU A 20 32.29 6.61 -60.94
C LEU A 20 31.98 5.47 -61.97
N ASN A 21 31.21 5.56 -63.08
CA ASN A 21 30.05 6.37 -63.57
C ASN A 21 29.48 5.73 -64.88
N HIS A 22 28.23 6.06 -65.27
CA HIS A 22 27.66 6.04 -66.65
C HIS A 22 27.47 4.67 -67.38
N SER A 23 26.52 4.49 -68.33
CA SER A 23 25.41 5.32 -68.85
C SER A 23 24.33 4.53 -69.64
N ALA A 24 23.06 4.97 -69.56
CA ALA A 24 22.00 4.91 -70.59
C ALA A 24 21.48 3.53 -71.12
N ALA A 25 20.31 3.41 -71.77
CA ALA A 25 18.99 4.09 -71.66
C ALA A 25 17.94 3.35 -72.55
N ALA A 26 16.64 3.57 -72.29
CA ALA A 26 15.48 3.23 -73.17
C ALA A 26 15.19 1.72 -73.45
N ALA A 27 14.01 1.30 -73.94
CA ALA A 27 12.63 1.77 -73.67
C ALA A 27 11.56 0.77 -74.20
N ALA A 28 10.45 0.66 -73.46
CA ALA A 28 9.06 0.44 -73.92
C ALA A 28 8.59 -0.90 -74.56
N ILE A 29 7.23 -1.02 -74.57
CA ILE A 29 6.35 -1.90 -75.36
C ILE A 29 6.09 -3.34 -74.84
N SER A 30 4.85 -3.77 -75.05
CA SER A 30 4.18 -4.99 -74.58
C SER A 30 3.87 -5.98 -75.71
N HIS A 31 3.75 -7.28 -75.42
CA HIS A 31 2.50 -8.03 -75.67
C HIS A 31 2.47 -9.47 -75.13
N SER A 32 1.31 -9.83 -74.56
CA SER A 32 0.62 -11.13 -74.57
C SER A 32 1.32 -12.35 -75.24
N ALA A 33 1.59 -13.38 -74.43
CA ALA A 33 1.59 -14.78 -74.87
C ALA A 33 0.89 -15.68 -73.82
N ARG A 34 0.36 -16.82 -74.27
CA ARG A 34 -0.57 -17.71 -73.53
C ARG A 34 0.14 -18.84 -72.76
N VAL A 35 -0.55 -19.35 -71.72
CA VAL A 35 -0.87 -20.78 -71.40
C VAL A 35 0.02 -21.86 -72.06
N SER A 36 0.56 -22.89 -71.38
CA SER A 36 0.44 -23.39 -69.98
C SER A 36 1.87 -23.64 -69.39
N GLU A 37 2.19 -24.38 -68.32
CA GLU A 37 1.49 -25.39 -67.49
C GLU A 37 2.18 -25.56 -66.11
N HIS A 38 1.59 -26.36 -65.21
CA HIS A 38 2.16 -26.87 -63.95
C HIS A 38 2.78 -25.89 -62.92
N THR A 39 2.07 -25.66 -61.82
CA THR A 39 2.67 -25.64 -60.47
C THR A 39 1.65 -26.13 -59.43
N SER A 40 2.13 -26.72 -58.33
CA SER A 40 1.31 -27.34 -57.29
C SER A 40 0.73 -26.32 -56.30
N SER A 41 -0.51 -26.55 -55.86
CA SER A 41 -1.07 -25.89 -54.67
C SER A 41 -0.24 -26.18 -53.42
N PRO A 42 -0.11 -25.19 -52.53
CA PRO A 42 -0.68 -25.37 -51.19
C PRO A 42 -1.81 -24.38 -50.91
N SER A 43 -2.84 -24.81 -50.19
CA SER A 43 -3.82 -23.93 -49.57
C SER A 43 -3.25 -23.36 -48.27
N GLU A 44 -2.95 -22.06 -48.23
CA GLU A 44 -2.64 -21.39 -46.96
C GLU A 44 -3.92 -21.19 -46.15
N GLU A 45 -3.89 -21.60 -44.88
CA GLU A 45 -5.00 -21.45 -43.96
C GLU A 45 -5.15 -19.98 -43.55
N LEU A 46 -6.15 -19.29 -44.12
CA LEU A 46 -6.70 -18.07 -43.52
C LEU A 46 -7.43 -18.42 -42.21
N ARG A 47 -6.65 -18.70 -41.17
CA ARG A 47 -7.14 -18.78 -39.79
C ARG A 47 -7.66 -17.41 -39.40
N SER A 48 -8.99 -17.28 -39.36
CA SER A 48 -9.60 -16.17 -38.64
C SER A 48 -9.37 -16.41 -37.14
N ASP A 49 -8.66 -15.50 -36.49
CA ASP A 49 -8.48 -15.52 -35.03
C ASP A 49 -9.82 -15.19 -34.37
N CYS A 50 -10.64 -16.22 -34.27
CA CYS A 50 -12.02 -16.17 -33.79
C CYS A 50 -12.05 -16.18 -32.26
N PHE A 51 -11.35 -15.23 -31.64
CA PHE A 51 -11.53 -14.91 -30.22
C PHE A 51 -13.03 -14.73 -29.95
N THR A 52 -13.54 -15.47 -28.98
CA THR A 52 -14.89 -15.29 -28.48
C THR A 52 -15.08 -13.86 -27.94
N PRO A 53 -16.32 -13.37 -27.83
CA PRO A 53 -16.58 -12.09 -27.18
C PRO A 53 -16.03 -12.02 -25.75
N GLN A 54 -15.98 -13.16 -25.03
CA GLN A 54 -15.40 -13.23 -23.69
C GLN A 54 -13.87 -13.04 -23.72
N GLU A 55 -13.14 -13.81 -24.54
CA GLU A 55 -11.67 -13.69 -24.63
C GLU A 55 -11.23 -12.28 -25.06
N LYS A 56 -12.01 -11.59 -25.90
CA LYS A 56 -11.77 -10.19 -26.27
C LYS A 56 -12.10 -9.19 -25.15
N ILE A 57 -13.11 -9.46 -24.33
CA ILE A 57 -13.37 -8.65 -23.12
C ILE A 57 -12.23 -8.86 -22.12
N ASP A 58 -11.82 -10.10 -21.90
CA ASP A 58 -10.73 -10.46 -20.99
C ASP A 58 -9.40 -9.84 -21.45
N GLU A 59 -9.11 -9.84 -22.76
CA GLU A 59 -7.94 -9.16 -23.34
C GLU A 59 -8.01 -7.63 -23.18
N ILE A 60 -9.19 -7.02 -23.40
CA ILE A 60 -9.39 -5.57 -23.26
C ILE A 60 -9.25 -5.12 -21.80
N ASP A 61 -9.83 -5.85 -20.84
CA ASP A 61 -9.70 -5.53 -19.42
C ASP A 61 -8.29 -5.85 -18.88
N ALA A 62 -7.61 -6.90 -19.39
CA ALA A 62 -6.20 -7.17 -19.05
C ALA A 62 -5.23 -6.08 -19.56
N ASN A 63 -5.55 -5.44 -20.69
CA ASN A 63 -4.78 -4.32 -21.25
C ASN A 63 -5.31 -2.93 -20.83
N ARG A 64 -6.33 -2.87 -19.97
CA ARG A 64 -6.99 -1.61 -19.61
C ARG A 64 -6.04 -0.71 -18.80
N PRO A 65 -5.73 0.51 -19.27
CA PRO A 65 -4.84 1.40 -18.54
C PRO A 65 -5.47 1.80 -17.20
N PHE A 66 -4.66 1.79 -16.14
CA PHE A 66 -5.05 2.20 -14.80
C PHE A 66 -5.73 3.58 -14.81
N SER A 67 -6.79 3.74 -14.01
CA SER A 67 -7.74 4.83 -14.17
C SER A 67 -7.15 6.25 -14.07
N ASN A 68 -7.62 7.11 -14.98
CA ASN A 68 -7.42 8.56 -14.96
C ASN A 68 -8.15 9.28 -13.80
N PHE A 69 -9.07 8.59 -13.10
CA PHE A 69 -9.69 9.08 -11.86
C PHE A 69 -8.82 8.78 -10.64
N LEU A 70 -8.01 7.73 -10.65
CA LEU A 70 -7.10 7.35 -9.56
C LEU A 70 -5.63 7.76 -9.81
N THR A 71 -5.36 8.53 -10.87
CA THR A 71 -4.03 9.05 -11.20
C THR A 71 -3.96 10.56 -10.96
N ASP A 72 -2.94 11.01 -10.22
CA ASP A 72 -2.77 12.43 -9.89
C ASP A 72 -1.88 13.22 -10.88
N THR A 73 -1.72 14.52 -10.63
CA THR A 73 -0.93 15.46 -11.45
C THR A 73 0.58 15.22 -11.39
N PHE A 74 1.04 14.19 -10.68
CA PHE A 74 2.43 13.73 -10.62
C PHE A 74 2.59 12.31 -11.19
N SER A 75 1.61 11.85 -11.97
CA SER A 75 1.53 10.51 -12.57
C SER A 75 1.56 9.36 -11.55
N ARG A 76 1.21 9.63 -10.28
CA ARG A 76 1.14 8.58 -9.25
C ARG A 76 -0.21 7.88 -9.35
N GLN A 77 -0.19 6.62 -9.75
CA GLN A 77 -1.35 5.73 -9.70
C GLN A 77 -1.69 5.40 -8.23
N HIS A 78 -2.98 5.31 -7.88
CA HIS A 78 -3.43 5.12 -6.49
C HIS A 78 -4.15 3.79 -6.24
N ASN A 79 -3.42 2.68 -6.40
CA ASN A 79 -3.94 1.33 -6.24
C ASN A 79 -4.12 0.86 -4.76
N TYR A 80 -3.90 1.72 -3.76
CA TYR A 80 -4.03 1.35 -2.34
C TYR A 80 -5.04 2.24 -1.58
N LEU A 81 -6.21 1.69 -1.32
CA LEU A 81 -7.25 2.29 -0.50
C LEU A 81 -7.14 1.84 0.97
N ARG A 82 -7.36 2.77 1.91
CA ARG A 82 -7.73 2.43 3.30
C ARG A 82 -9.16 2.88 3.59
N ILE A 83 -9.89 2.07 4.36
CA ILE A 83 -11.26 2.38 4.77
C ILE A 83 -11.33 2.33 6.30
N SER A 84 -11.64 3.47 6.90
CA SER A 84 -11.95 3.59 8.33
C SER A 84 -13.39 3.14 8.54
N ILE A 85 -13.61 1.97 9.17
CA ILE A 85 -14.94 1.33 9.25
C ILE A 85 -15.66 1.51 10.59
N THR A 86 -15.01 2.12 11.57
CA THR A 86 -15.60 2.48 12.88
C THR A 86 -14.77 3.56 13.56
N GLU A 87 -15.40 4.47 14.30
CA GLU A 87 -14.71 5.39 15.21
C GLU A 87 -14.47 4.77 16.60
N LYS A 88 -15.21 3.70 16.93
CA LYS A 88 -15.17 3.05 18.25
C LYS A 88 -13.83 2.33 18.42
N CYS A 89 -13.22 2.50 19.58
CA CYS A 89 -12.02 1.78 19.99
C CYS A 89 -12.14 1.31 21.44
N ASN A 90 -11.64 0.10 21.71
CA ASN A 90 -11.53 -0.52 23.03
C ASN A 90 -10.28 -0.03 23.82
N LEU A 91 -9.33 0.64 23.17
CA LEU A 91 -8.16 1.28 23.78
C LEU A 91 -8.29 2.80 23.90
N ARG A 92 -7.39 3.43 24.67
CA ARG A 92 -7.28 4.89 24.85
C ARG A 92 -5.81 5.33 24.75
N CYS A 93 -5.13 4.96 23.66
CA CYS A 93 -3.68 5.15 23.52
C CYS A 93 -3.27 6.63 23.61
N THR A 94 -2.26 6.92 24.43
CA THR A 94 -1.81 8.29 24.79
C THR A 94 -1.52 9.20 23.61
N TYR A 95 -1.03 8.66 22.49
CA TYR A 95 -0.68 9.39 21.27
C TYR A 95 -1.81 9.46 20.21
N CYS A 96 -2.96 8.82 20.46
CA CYS A 96 -4.03 8.63 19.47
C CYS A 96 -5.39 9.15 19.95
N MET A 97 -5.67 9.06 21.27
CA MET A 97 -6.94 9.48 21.86
C MET A 97 -6.75 10.06 23.28
N PRO A 98 -7.50 11.12 23.66
CA PRO A 98 -7.64 11.51 25.07
C PRO A 98 -8.19 10.36 25.95
N ALA A 99 -8.04 10.45 27.27
CA ALA A 99 -8.33 9.34 28.19
C ALA A 99 -9.84 9.08 28.33
N GLU A 100 -10.59 10.18 28.44
CA GLU A 100 -12.04 10.31 28.34
C GLU A 100 -12.59 9.78 27.00
N GLY A 101 -11.81 9.87 25.94
CA GLY A 101 -12.18 9.48 24.58
C GLY A 101 -12.67 10.65 23.72
N VAL A 102 -12.96 10.37 22.45
CA VAL A 102 -13.59 11.35 21.54
C VAL A 102 -15.10 11.21 21.54
N GLN A 103 -15.81 12.31 21.28
CA GLN A 103 -17.22 12.27 20.93
C GLN A 103 -17.40 11.45 19.64
N LEU A 104 -18.28 10.46 19.69
CA LEU A 104 -18.58 9.61 18.54
C LEU A 104 -19.68 10.25 17.68
N SER A 105 -19.56 10.11 16.37
CA SER A 105 -20.61 10.40 15.41
C SER A 105 -21.84 9.53 15.64
N ALA A 106 -23.03 10.10 15.42
CA ALA A 106 -24.27 9.34 15.39
C ALA A 106 -24.28 8.34 14.21
N SER A 107 -24.96 7.21 14.36
CA SER A 107 -24.85 6.06 13.44
C SER A 107 -25.35 6.35 12.03
N ASP A 108 -26.32 7.25 11.90
CA ASP A 108 -26.79 7.80 10.63
C ASP A 108 -25.68 8.53 9.86
N LYS A 109 -24.69 9.12 10.54
CA LYS A 109 -23.57 9.85 9.93
C LYS A 109 -22.40 8.95 9.51
N LEU A 110 -22.42 7.67 9.86
CA LEU A 110 -21.39 6.72 9.46
C LEU A 110 -21.76 6.00 8.16
N LEU A 111 -20.75 5.45 7.48
CA LEU A 111 -20.96 4.55 6.34
C LEU A 111 -21.54 3.20 6.81
N SER A 112 -22.69 2.86 6.24
CA SER A 112 -23.26 1.50 6.29
C SER A 112 -22.38 0.49 5.54
N THR A 113 -22.64 -0.81 5.74
CA THR A 113 -21.90 -1.87 5.02
C THR A 113 -22.13 -1.80 3.52
N ASP A 114 -23.36 -1.55 3.06
CA ASP A 114 -23.67 -1.42 1.63
C ASP A 114 -22.95 -0.24 0.97
N GLU A 115 -22.84 0.89 1.68
CA GLU A 115 -22.06 2.05 1.23
C GLU A 115 -20.55 1.75 1.16
N ILE A 116 -20.00 1.03 2.14
CA ILE A 116 -18.59 0.60 2.10
C ILE A 116 -18.36 -0.38 0.94
N LEU A 117 -19.28 -1.32 0.71
CA LEU A 117 -19.19 -2.30 -0.38
C LEU A 117 -19.35 -1.66 -1.76
N ARG A 118 -20.22 -0.64 -1.91
CA ARG A 118 -20.33 0.17 -3.14
C ARG A 118 -19.01 0.91 -3.41
N LEU A 119 -18.47 1.59 -2.40
CA LEU A 119 -17.17 2.27 -2.53
C LEU A 119 -16.02 1.30 -2.82
N ALA A 120 -15.98 0.14 -2.17
CA ALA A 120 -14.97 -0.88 -2.40
C ALA A 120 -15.02 -1.41 -3.84
N ARG A 121 -16.22 -1.75 -4.36
CA ARG A 121 -16.42 -2.14 -5.76
C ARG A 121 -15.91 -1.05 -6.72
N LEU A 122 -16.36 0.20 -6.53
CA LEU A 122 -16.00 1.32 -7.40
C LEU A 122 -14.49 1.56 -7.45
N PHE A 123 -13.82 1.58 -6.29
CA PHE A 123 -12.38 1.75 -6.24
C PHE A 123 -11.62 0.56 -6.88
N VAL A 124 -12.11 -0.68 -6.72
CA VAL A 124 -11.49 -1.86 -7.35
C VAL A 124 -11.65 -1.81 -8.88
N SER A 125 -12.83 -1.46 -9.42
CA SER A 125 -13.04 -1.34 -10.87
C SER A 125 -12.22 -0.21 -11.53
N GLU A 126 -11.79 0.79 -10.76
CA GLU A 126 -10.86 1.84 -11.22
C GLU A 126 -9.37 1.48 -10.99
N GLY A 127 -9.07 0.29 -10.47
CA GLY A 127 -7.70 -0.27 -10.36
C GLY A 127 -7.14 -0.42 -8.94
N VAL A 128 -7.93 -0.28 -7.87
CA VAL A 128 -7.43 -0.57 -6.50
C VAL A 128 -7.23 -2.07 -6.29
N THR A 129 -5.97 -2.49 -6.36
CA THR A 129 -5.55 -3.86 -6.07
C THR A 129 -5.33 -4.13 -4.57
N LYS A 130 -5.42 -3.12 -3.69
CA LYS A 130 -5.10 -3.24 -2.26
C LYS A 130 -6.06 -2.45 -1.38
N ILE A 131 -6.84 -3.15 -0.55
CA ILE A 131 -7.70 -2.55 0.47
C ILE A 131 -7.15 -2.85 1.87
N ARG A 132 -7.19 -1.86 2.76
CA ARG A 132 -7.00 -2.10 4.21
C ARG A 132 -8.08 -1.49 5.06
N LEU A 133 -8.69 -2.32 5.90
CA LEU A 133 -9.67 -1.90 6.90
C LEU A 133 -8.96 -1.38 8.16
N THR A 134 -9.38 -0.20 8.61
CA THR A 134 -8.82 0.52 9.76
C THR A 134 -9.97 1.21 10.53
N GLY A 135 -9.65 2.06 11.50
CA GLY A 135 -10.63 2.90 12.19
C GLY A 135 -10.10 3.33 13.54
N GLY A 136 -10.98 3.29 14.54
CA GLY A 136 -10.59 3.06 15.92
C GLY A 136 -10.07 1.63 16.10
N GLU A 137 -10.96 0.66 16.25
CA GLU A 137 -10.62 -0.77 16.23
C GLU A 137 -11.60 -1.57 15.36
N PRO A 138 -11.20 -2.04 14.16
CA PRO A 138 -12.08 -2.82 13.28
C PRO A 138 -12.82 -3.98 13.95
N THR A 139 -12.18 -4.70 14.88
CA THR A 139 -12.78 -5.88 15.53
C THR A 139 -13.93 -5.55 16.49
N VAL A 140 -14.16 -4.28 16.87
CA VAL A 140 -15.37 -3.88 17.62
C VAL A 140 -16.58 -3.56 16.72
N ARG A 141 -16.43 -3.53 15.39
CA ARG A 141 -17.58 -3.52 14.47
C ARG A 141 -18.32 -4.87 14.59
N PRO A 142 -19.67 -4.90 14.71
CA PRO A 142 -20.41 -6.14 14.85
C PRO A 142 -20.28 -7.02 13.60
N ASP A 143 -20.66 -6.46 12.45
CA ASP A 143 -20.75 -7.04 11.10
C ASP A 143 -19.40 -7.09 10.36
N ILE A 144 -18.31 -7.32 11.09
CA ILE A 144 -16.94 -7.28 10.54
C ILE A 144 -16.59 -8.51 9.69
N ILE A 145 -17.25 -9.65 9.89
CA ILE A 145 -16.96 -10.86 9.08
C ILE A 145 -17.65 -10.71 7.73
N GLU A 146 -18.90 -10.28 7.77
CA GLU A 146 -19.81 -10.00 6.68
C GLU A 146 -19.25 -8.91 5.76
N LEU A 147 -18.74 -7.81 6.34
CA LEU A 147 -18.05 -6.75 5.60
C LEU A 147 -16.73 -7.22 4.97
N VAL A 148 -15.96 -8.08 5.64
CA VAL A 148 -14.71 -8.62 5.07
C VAL A 148 -15.02 -9.60 3.94
N GLN A 149 -16.05 -10.43 4.07
CA GLN A 149 -16.49 -11.37 3.03
C GLN A 149 -16.91 -10.63 1.75
N GLY A 150 -17.79 -9.62 1.85
CA GLY A 150 -18.22 -8.85 0.67
C GLY A 150 -17.12 -8.02 0.01
N ILE A 151 -15.99 -7.78 0.70
CA ILE A 151 -14.78 -7.19 0.09
C ILE A 151 -13.85 -8.30 -0.45
N GLY A 152 -13.80 -9.46 0.19
CA GLY A 152 -13.05 -10.64 -0.25
C GLY A 152 -13.55 -11.19 -1.59
N GLU A 153 -14.86 -11.14 -1.83
CA GLU A 153 -15.50 -11.43 -3.12
C GLU A 153 -14.91 -10.58 -4.27
N LEU A 154 -14.42 -9.37 -3.99
CA LEU A 154 -13.80 -8.50 -5.00
C LEU A 154 -12.43 -9.01 -5.50
N LYS A 155 -11.88 -10.09 -4.93
CA LYS A 155 -10.70 -10.77 -5.47
C LYS A 155 -10.93 -11.28 -6.89
N GLN A 156 -12.16 -11.68 -7.24
CA GLN A 156 -12.53 -12.06 -8.62
C GLN A 156 -12.61 -10.85 -9.58
N HIS A 157 -12.51 -9.62 -9.07
CA HIS A 157 -12.57 -8.37 -9.82
C HIS A 157 -11.26 -7.56 -9.74
N GLY A 158 -10.14 -8.21 -9.37
CA GLY A 158 -8.80 -7.60 -9.38
C GLY A 158 -8.27 -7.13 -8.01
N LEU A 159 -9.00 -7.30 -6.92
CA LEU A 159 -8.45 -7.05 -5.57
C LEU A 159 -7.39 -8.10 -5.24
N ILE A 160 -6.11 -7.73 -5.19
CA ILE A 160 -5.03 -8.65 -4.85
C ILE A 160 -4.95 -8.86 -3.33
N ASN A 161 -4.89 -7.77 -2.56
CA ASN A 161 -4.71 -7.84 -1.10
C ASN A 161 -5.89 -7.23 -0.32
N LEU A 162 -6.41 -8.01 0.64
CA LEU A 162 -7.35 -7.55 1.66
C LEU A 162 -6.70 -7.67 3.04
N GLY A 163 -6.47 -6.54 3.69
CA GLY A 163 -5.84 -6.50 5.02
C GLY A 163 -6.58 -5.69 6.07
N MET A 164 -6.11 -5.78 7.31
CA MET A 164 -6.63 -5.05 8.46
C MET A 164 -5.50 -4.36 9.25
N THR A 165 -5.79 -3.25 9.94
CA THR A 165 -4.98 -2.75 11.06
C THR A 165 -5.80 -2.86 12.34
N SER A 166 -5.31 -3.61 13.34
CA SER A 166 -6.01 -3.86 14.60
C SER A 166 -5.03 -3.78 15.78
N ASN A 167 -5.51 -3.50 16.99
CA ASN A 167 -4.77 -3.69 18.24
C ASN A 167 -4.78 -5.14 18.76
N GLY A 168 -5.41 -6.07 18.05
CA GLY A 168 -5.35 -7.51 18.34
C GLY A 168 -6.22 -7.98 19.52
N ILE A 169 -6.57 -7.15 20.51
CA ILE A 169 -7.21 -7.59 21.77
C ILE A 169 -8.47 -8.43 21.55
N ALA A 170 -9.30 -8.10 20.56
CA ALA A 170 -10.53 -8.83 20.23
C ALA A 170 -10.44 -9.67 18.94
N LEU A 171 -9.24 -9.83 18.37
CA LEU A 171 -9.01 -10.44 17.07
C LEU A 171 -9.05 -11.97 17.10
N LYS A 172 -8.38 -12.63 18.06
CA LYS A 172 -8.18 -14.10 18.11
C LYS A 172 -9.41 -14.94 17.75
N ARG A 173 -10.57 -14.62 18.33
CA ARG A 173 -11.82 -15.39 18.11
C ARG A 173 -12.51 -15.10 16.77
N LYS A 174 -12.14 -14.01 16.08
CA LYS A 174 -12.62 -13.64 14.75
C LYS A 174 -11.64 -14.07 13.63
N LEU A 175 -10.37 -14.28 13.97
CA LEU A 175 -9.27 -14.41 12.99
C LEU A 175 -9.43 -15.54 11.96
N PRO A 176 -9.85 -16.78 12.29
CA PRO A 176 -10.09 -17.81 11.28
C PRO A 176 -11.14 -17.37 10.26
N LYS A 177 -12.32 -16.92 10.73
CA LYS A 177 -13.39 -16.41 9.86
C LYS A 177 -12.99 -15.22 8.99
N LEU A 178 -12.04 -14.40 9.44
CA LEU A 178 -11.50 -13.30 8.64
C LEU A 178 -10.59 -13.83 7.51
N VAL A 179 -9.79 -14.87 7.76
CA VAL A 179 -8.98 -15.55 6.75
C VAL A 179 -9.86 -16.30 5.76
N ASP A 180 -10.87 -17.04 6.24
CA ASP A 180 -11.87 -17.73 5.42
C ASP A 180 -12.60 -16.75 4.48
N ALA A 181 -12.89 -15.54 4.98
CA ALA A 181 -13.47 -14.42 4.22
C ALA A 181 -12.45 -13.65 3.34
N GLY A 182 -11.24 -14.19 3.14
CA GLY A 182 -10.25 -13.67 2.18
C GLY A 182 -9.25 -12.65 2.73
N MET A 183 -9.14 -12.43 4.04
CA MET A 183 -8.14 -11.52 4.62
C MET A 183 -6.73 -12.15 4.63
N ASP A 184 -5.81 -11.56 3.85
CA ASP A 184 -4.44 -12.06 3.63
C ASP A 184 -3.35 -11.32 4.40
N SER A 185 -3.64 -10.15 4.99
CA SER A 185 -2.60 -9.31 5.58
C SER A 185 -3.02 -8.56 6.86
N LEU A 186 -2.48 -8.97 8.00
CA LEU A 186 -2.71 -8.35 9.30
C LEU A 186 -1.59 -7.38 9.68
N ASN A 187 -1.95 -6.14 10.02
CA ASN A 187 -1.11 -5.27 10.86
C ASN A 187 -1.64 -5.34 12.31
N VAL A 188 -0.78 -5.68 13.27
CA VAL A 188 -1.07 -5.53 14.71
C VAL A 188 -0.34 -4.31 15.24
N SER A 189 -1.05 -3.35 15.83
CA SER A 189 -0.44 -2.23 16.56
C SER A 189 -0.05 -2.68 17.97
N LEU A 190 1.25 -2.70 18.25
CA LEU A 190 1.83 -3.08 19.54
C LEU A 190 3.12 -2.27 19.74
N ASP A 191 3.06 -1.29 20.64
CA ASP A 191 4.12 -0.30 20.82
C ASP A 191 5.20 -0.70 21.86
N THR A 192 5.04 -1.84 22.53
CA THR A 192 5.92 -2.31 23.61
C THR A 192 5.82 -3.82 23.78
N LEU A 193 6.88 -4.46 24.28
CA LEU A 193 6.91 -5.86 24.73
C LEU A 193 6.86 -5.99 26.26
N ASP A 194 6.79 -4.87 26.99
CA ASP A 194 6.51 -4.84 28.42
C ASP A 194 5.00 -4.67 28.71
N LYS A 195 4.51 -5.39 29.71
CA LYS A 195 3.09 -5.48 30.04
C LYS A 195 2.56 -4.25 30.76
N ASP A 196 3.36 -3.65 31.64
CA ASP A 196 2.94 -2.49 32.44
C ASP A 196 3.09 -1.20 31.62
N MET A 197 4.11 -1.14 30.77
CA MET A 197 4.24 -0.19 29.66
C MET A 197 3.03 -0.28 28.71
N PHE A 198 2.55 -1.47 28.37
CA PHE A 198 1.37 -1.64 27.52
C PHE A 198 0.12 -1.00 28.16
N GLU A 199 -0.11 -1.25 29.45
CA GLU A 199 -1.22 -0.61 30.16
C GLU A 199 -1.01 0.91 30.31
N MET A 200 0.23 1.40 30.48
CA MET A 200 0.55 2.83 30.50
C MET A 200 0.24 3.52 29.16
N ILE A 201 0.72 2.96 28.04
CA ILE A 201 0.56 3.53 26.70
C ILE A 201 -0.91 3.47 26.27
N THR A 202 -1.57 2.31 26.44
CA THR A 202 -2.92 2.07 25.90
C THR A 202 -4.06 2.44 26.86
N ARG A 203 -3.72 2.67 28.14
CA ARG A 203 -4.62 2.89 29.30
C ARG A 203 -5.57 1.71 29.58
N ARG A 204 -5.23 0.49 29.14
CA ARG A 204 -6.04 -0.74 29.30
C ARG A 204 -5.16 -2.00 29.37
N LYS A 205 -5.68 -3.05 30.02
CA LYS A 205 -5.11 -4.41 29.97
C LYS A 205 -5.43 -5.10 28.65
N GLY A 206 -4.54 -5.98 28.19
CA GLY A 206 -4.77 -6.78 26.99
C GLY A 206 -3.53 -7.34 26.30
N PHE A 207 -2.32 -6.98 26.74
CA PHE A 207 -1.03 -7.37 26.16
C PHE A 207 -0.96 -8.84 25.68
N GLU A 208 -1.28 -9.78 26.56
CA GLU A 208 -1.24 -11.23 26.25
C GLU A 208 -2.17 -11.60 25.10
N ARG A 209 -3.37 -10.99 25.04
CA ARG A 209 -4.35 -11.21 23.96
C ARG A 209 -3.90 -10.63 22.62
N VAL A 210 -3.02 -9.63 22.64
CA VAL A 210 -2.37 -9.09 21.43
C VAL A 210 -1.36 -10.12 20.92
N LEU A 211 -0.46 -10.62 21.78
CA LEU A 211 0.52 -11.65 21.42
C LEU A 211 -0.17 -12.94 20.95
N GLU A 212 -1.18 -13.43 21.67
CA GLU A 212 -1.99 -14.59 21.26
C GLU A 212 -2.61 -14.42 19.86
N SER A 213 -2.96 -13.20 19.46
CA SER A 213 -3.52 -12.90 18.14
C SER A 213 -2.45 -12.75 17.05
N VAL A 214 -1.22 -12.36 17.42
CA VAL A 214 -0.04 -12.41 16.52
C VAL A 214 0.34 -13.87 16.26
N HIS A 215 0.48 -14.69 17.31
CA HIS A 215 0.82 -16.10 17.17
C HIS A 215 -0.22 -16.84 16.33
N GLN A 216 -1.52 -16.70 16.64
CA GLN A 216 -2.57 -17.37 15.85
C GLN A 216 -2.58 -16.94 14.37
N ALA A 217 -2.16 -15.70 14.03
CA ALA A 217 -2.04 -15.29 12.63
C ALA A 217 -0.90 -16.05 11.91
N LEU A 218 0.18 -16.36 12.61
CA LEU A 218 1.27 -17.20 12.10
C LEU A 218 0.86 -18.68 12.05
N ASP A 219 0.16 -19.18 13.08
CA ASP A 219 -0.34 -20.56 13.16
C ASP A 219 -1.35 -20.89 12.05
N LEU A 220 -2.16 -19.90 11.63
CA LEU A 220 -3.06 -19.97 10.49
C LEU A 220 -2.35 -19.82 9.12
N GLY A 221 -1.02 -19.68 9.09
CA GLY A 221 -0.24 -19.54 7.86
C GLY A 221 -0.48 -18.23 7.10
N MET A 222 -0.90 -17.15 7.78
CA MET A 222 -1.27 -15.90 7.10
C MET A 222 -0.08 -15.30 6.32
N PRO A 223 -0.22 -15.03 5.00
CA PRO A 223 0.89 -14.60 4.15
C PRO A 223 1.60 -13.31 4.57
N SER A 224 0.97 -12.45 5.38
CA SER A 224 1.59 -11.19 5.78
C SER A 224 1.16 -10.70 7.17
N VAL A 225 1.83 -11.19 8.22
CA VAL A 225 1.71 -10.71 9.60
C VAL A 225 2.77 -9.64 9.89
N LYS A 226 2.33 -8.45 10.30
CA LYS A 226 3.22 -7.31 10.60
C LYS A 226 2.87 -6.65 11.93
N ILE A 227 3.87 -6.40 12.78
CA ILE A 227 3.72 -5.56 13.98
C ILE A 227 4.05 -4.11 13.60
N ASN A 228 3.28 -3.16 14.12
CA ASN A 228 3.53 -1.72 14.04
C ASN A 228 3.80 -1.19 15.45
N CYS A 229 4.94 -0.53 15.64
CA CYS A 229 5.33 0.14 16.88
C CYS A 229 5.64 1.63 16.58
N VAL A 230 4.93 2.54 17.22
CA VAL A 230 5.21 3.99 17.16
C VAL A 230 6.30 4.30 18.19
N VAL A 231 7.49 4.68 17.74
CA VAL A 231 8.65 4.88 18.61
C VAL A 231 8.66 6.31 19.15
N ILE A 232 8.65 6.45 20.47
CA ILE A 232 8.56 7.70 21.21
C ILE A 232 9.70 7.74 22.24
N ARG A 233 10.55 8.77 22.16
CA ARG A 233 11.73 8.91 23.02
C ARG A 233 11.35 8.97 24.50
N GLY A 234 12.08 8.25 25.34
CA GLY A 234 11.85 8.16 26.78
C GLY A 234 10.59 7.39 27.19
N ILE A 235 9.94 6.68 26.25
CA ILE A 235 8.81 5.78 26.51
C ILE A 235 9.21 4.35 26.13
N ASN A 236 9.33 4.06 24.82
CA ASN A 236 9.53 2.71 24.27
C ASN A 236 10.73 2.63 23.30
N ASP A 237 11.48 3.71 23.13
CA ASP A 237 12.71 3.79 22.32
C ASP A 237 13.72 2.67 22.65
N ARG A 238 13.92 2.41 23.94
CA ARG A 238 14.80 1.32 24.44
C ARG A 238 14.36 -0.08 24.02
N GLU A 239 13.11 -0.28 23.64
CA GLU A 239 12.56 -1.59 23.26
C GLU A 239 12.71 -1.93 21.77
N VAL A 240 13.17 -0.99 20.93
CA VAL A 240 13.47 -1.23 19.50
C VAL A 240 14.33 -2.49 19.33
N SER A 241 15.34 -2.67 20.17
CA SER A 241 16.17 -3.88 20.19
C SER A 241 15.41 -5.17 20.58
N ASN A 242 14.45 -5.09 21.49
CA ASN A 242 13.70 -6.26 21.96
C ASN A 242 12.72 -6.72 20.86
N PHE A 243 12.10 -5.77 20.18
CA PHE A 243 11.30 -6.02 18.97
C PHE A 243 12.13 -6.59 17.81
N VAL A 244 13.40 -6.19 17.65
CA VAL A 244 14.30 -6.80 16.66
C VAL A 244 14.58 -8.26 17.02
N ALA A 245 14.91 -8.55 18.28
CA ALA A 245 15.13 -9.91 18.77
C ALA A 245 13.91 -10.82 18.55
N LEU A 246 12.68 -10.29 18.67
CA LEU A 246 11.44 -11.03 18.38
C LEU A 246 11.37 -11.57 16.93
N THR A 247 12.02 -10.90 15.97
CA THR A 247 12.03 -11.33 14.55
C THR A 247 13.05 -12.44 14.25
N LYS A 248 13.84 -12.87 15.25
CA LYS A 248 14.79 -13.99 15.12
C LYS A 248 14.08 -15.29 14.78
N ASP A 249 13.09 -15.64 15.60
CA ASP A 249 12.43 -16.95 15.57
C ASP A 249 11.00 -16.88 14.99
N LEU A 250 10.40 -15.68 14.85
CA LEU A 250 9.07 -15.48 14.25
C LEU A 250 9.15 -14.90 12.83
N PRO A 251 8.48 -15.50 11.82
CA PRO A 251 8.49 -15.03 10.42
C PRO A 251 7.51 -13.85 10.18
N LEU A 252 7.57 -12.82 11.04
CA LEU A 252 6.77 -11.59 10.94
C LEU A 252 7.63 -10.39 10.53
N THR A 253 7.00 -9.27 10.14
CA THR A 253 7.71 -7.98 9.99
C THR A 253 7.40 -7.04 11.15
N VAL A 254 8.39 -6.61 11.93
CA VAL A 254 8.20 -5.44 12.82
C VAL A 254 8.45 -4.16 12.01
N ARG A 255 7.59 -3.16 12.17
CA ARG A 255 7.78 -1.83 11.60
C ARG A 255 7.78 -0.77 12.69
N PHE A 256 8.90 -0.06 12.78
CA PHE A 256 9.05 1.12 13.61
C PHE A 256 8.54 2.34 12.85
N ILE A 257 7.72 3.15 13.52
CA ILE A 257 7.07 4.32 12.95
C ILE A 257 7.55 5.56 13.70
N GLU A 258 8.09 6.52 12.96
CA GLU A 258 8.50 7.82 13.51
C GLU A 258 7.30 8.56 14.13
N TYR A 259 7.49 9.19 15.29
CA TYR A 259 6.41 9.89 15.98
C TYR A 259 5.91 11.11 15.17
N MET A 260 4.63 11.10 14.78
CA MET A 260 4.02 12.08 13.86
C MET A 260 3.15 13.12 14.59
N PRO A 261 3.11 14.38 14.12
CA PRO A 261 2.19 15.38 14.64
C PRO A 261 0.74 15.10 14.20
N PHE A 262 -0.16 15.03 15.18
CA PHE A 262 -1.62 14.97 14.98
C PHE A 262 -2.32 15.83 16.02
N ASP A 263 -3.53 16.30 15.70
CA ASP A 263 -4.32 17.08 16.66
C ASP A 263 -4.59 16.27 17.94
N GLY A 264 -4.51 16.95 19.08
CA GLY A 264 -4.63 16.38 20.42
C GLY A 264 -3.43 15.59 20.97
N ASN A 265 -2.46 15.12 20.14
CA ASN A 265 -1.42 14.19 20.62
C ASN A 265 -0.22 14.82 21.36
N ARG A 266 -0.15 16.15 21.43
CA ARG A 266 0.95 16.90 22.07
C ARG A 266 2.33 16.49 21.53
N TRP A 267 2.45 16.42 20.20
CA TRP A 267 3.72 16.14 19.52
C TRP A 267 4.81 17.17 19.89
N ASN A 268 6.05 16.67 19.97
CA ASN A 268 7.25 17.46 20.23
C ASN A 268 8.41 16.76 19.49
N VAL A 269 9.26 17.53 18.81
CA VAL A 269 10.44 17.03 18.10
C VAL A 269 11.44 16.33 19.02
N GLU A 270 11.53 16.70 20.30
CA GLU A 270 12.37 16.00 21.29
C GLU A 270 11.93 14.54 21.50
N LYS A 271 10.65 14.23 21.27
CA LYS A 271 10.09 12.87 21.36
C LYS A 271 10.27 12.04 20.10
N LEU A 272 10.73 12.64 19.00
CA LEU A 272 11.03 11.93 17.77
C LEU A 272 12.37 11.18 17.93
N VAL A 273 12.35 9.90 17.60
CA VAL A 273 13.53 9.09 17.29
C VAL A 273 13.57 8.95 15.76
N PRO A 274 14.54 9.55 15.05
CA PRO A 274 14.68 9.37 13.61
C PRO A 274 15.17 7.96 13.27
N TYR A 275 14.77 7.42 12.11
CA TYR A 275 15.12 6.03 11.76
C TYR A 275 16.63 5.71 11.73
N LYS A 276 17.48 6.71 11.43
CA LYS A 276 18.94 6.53 11.40
C LYS A 276 19.51 6.22 12.78
N GLU A 277 18.93 6.80 13.82
CA GLU A 277 19.29 6.54 15.22
C GLU A 277 18.90 5.10 15.59
N MET A 278 17.67 4.68 15.24
CA MET A 278 17.22 3.30 15.44
C MET A 278 18.11 2.27 14.74
N ILE A 279 18.57 2.55 13.50
CA ILE A 279 19.51 1.67 12.78
C ILE A 279 20.85 1.61 13.52
N GLN A 280 21.40 2.74 13.96
CA GLN A 280 22.67 2.78 14.70
C GLN A 280 22.60 1.98 16.02
N ASP A 281 21.51 2.12 16.77
CA ASP A 281 21.27 1.34 17.99
C ASP A 281 21.20 -0.16 17.70
N ILE A 282 20.49 -0.56 16.64
CA ILE A 282 20.38 -1.96 16.20
C ILE A 282 21.75 -2.52 15.77
N GLU A 283 22.48 -1.80 14.92
CA GLU A 283 23.78 -2.24 14.42
C GLU A 283 24.81 -2.35 15.56
N SER A 284 24.73 -1.49 16.58
CA SER A 284 25.60 -1.56 17.77
C SER A 284 25.41 -2.84 18.60
N ARG A 285 24.22 -3.45 18.56
CA ARG A 285 23.83 -4.59 19.41
C ARG A 285 23.73 -5.92 18.66
N PHE A 286 23.38 -5.89 17.38
CA PHE A 286 23.13 -7.10 16.57
C PHE A 286 24.08 -7.24 15.38
N GLY A 287 24.94 -6.26 15.13
CA GLY A 287 25.80 -6.20 13.94
C GLY A 287 25.08 -5.65 12.70
N LYS A 288 25.80 -5.64 11.57
CA LYS A 288 25.40 -4.96 10.34
C LYS A 288 23.99 -5.35 9.87
N PHE A 289 23.19 -4.34 9.53
CA PHE A 289 21.83 -4.53 9.04
C PHE A 289 21.81 -4.60 7.51
N GLU A 290 21.22 -5.65 6.94
CA GLU A 290 21.13 -5.80 5.48
C GLU A 290 19.85 -5.14 4.99
N LYS A 291 19.98 -4.16 4.08
CA LYS A 291 18.81 -3.51 3.49
C LYS A 291 18.23 -4.41 2.39
N GLU A 292 16.92 -4.62 2.44
CA GLU A 292 16.14 -5.31 1.43
C GLU A 292 15.86 -4.39 0.21
N THR A 293 15.37 -4.97 -0.88
CA THR A 293 14.81 -4.21 -1.99
C THR A 293 13.40 -3.74 -1.62
N ASP A 294 13.17 -2.41 -1.60
CA ASP A 294 11.83 -1.85 -1.36
C ASP A 294 10.99 -1.90 -2.65
N ASP A 295 9.68 -2.19 -2.56
CA ASP A 295 8.75 -2.06 -3.70
C ASP A 295 8.64 -0.58 -4.15
N PRO A 296 8.33 -0.29 -5.44
CA PRO A 296 8.29 1.08 -5.97
C PRO A 296 7.42 2.08 -5.20
N ASN A 297 6.36 1.60 -4.54
CA ASN A 297 5.44 2.41 -3.74
C ASN A 297 5.53 2.14 -2.23
N ASP A 298 6.50 1.34 -1.75
CA ASP A 298 6.55 1.01 -0.33
C ASP A 298 6.92 2.23 0.52
N THR A 299 6.38 2.23 1.73
CA THR A 299 6.54 3.32 2.70
C THR A 299 7.23 2.83 3.96
N THR A 300 7.95 1.74 3.82
CA THR A 300 8.72 1.05 4.84
C THR A 300 10.06 0.74 4.20
N LYS A 301 11.16 1.34 4.70
CA LYS A 301 12.50 0.90 4.29
C LYS A 301 12.75 -0.45 4.96
N ALA A 302 12.83 -1.52 4.18
CA ALA A 302 12.91 -2.88 4.72
C ALA A 302 14.35 -3.32 4.98
N TYR A 303 14.56 -4.03 6.08
CA TYR A 303 15.87 -4.52 6.53
C TYR A 303 15.75 -5.92 7.15
N ARG A 304 16.86 -6.66 7.16
CA ARG A 304 16.97 -8.00 7.75
C ARG A 304 18.32 -8.18 8.44
N LEU A 305 18.33 -8.91 9.55
CA LEU A 305 19.56 -9.43 10.15
C LEU A 305 19.85 -10.83 9.59
N PRO A 306 21.11 -11.16 9.23
CA PRO A 306 21.47 -12.51 8.81
C PRO A 306 21.04 -13.57 9.84
N GLY A 307 20.38 -14.63 9.37
CA GLY A 307 19.87 -15.71 10.21
C GLY A 307 18.55 -15.46 10.94
N TYR A 308 17.92 -14.28 10.79
CA TYR A 308 16.61 -13.99 11.40
C TYR A 308 15.47 -14.42 10.47
N ALA A 309 14.47 -15.12 11.02
CA ALA A 309 13.31 -15.61 10.28
C ALA A 309 12.48 -14.47 9.68
N GLY A 310 12.16 -13.46 10.49
CA GLY A 310 11.36 -12.30 10.12
C GLY A 310 12.15 -11.19 9.43
N LYS A 311 11.54 -9.99 9.40
CA LYS A 311 12.12 -8.75 8.86
C LYS A 311 11.81 -7.56 9.77
N VAL A 312 12.54 -6.47 9.58
CA VAL A 312 12.32 -5.18 10.24
C VAL A 312 12.11 -4.11 9.18
N GLY A 313 11.47 -2.99 9.52
CA GLY A 313 11.48 -1.84 8.63
C GLY A 313 11.06 -0.54 9.29
N PHE A 314 11.32 0.56 8.58
CA PHE A 314 11.18 1.92 9.11
C PHE A 314 10.21 2.74 8.27
N ILE A 315 9.16 3.27 8.92
CA ILE A 315 8.18 4.18 8.29
C ILE A 315 8.60 5.62 8.60
N THR A 316 9.48 6.14 7.74
CA THR A 316 10.26 7.37 7.93
C THR A 316 9.48 8.64 7.60
N SER A 317 8.29 8.77 8.20
CA SER A 317 7.27 9.77 7.85
C SER A 317 7.70 11.22 8.07
N MET A 318 8.66 11.46 8.97
CA MET A 318 9.06 12.82 9.38
C MET A 318 10.48 13.16 8.92
N SER A 319 11.44 12.22 9.02
CA SER A 319 12.85 12.51 8.71
C SER A 319 13.20 12.40 7.22
N ASP A 320 12.47 11.60 6.44
CA ASP A 320 12.90 11.15 5.10
C ASP A 320 11.71 10.53 4.34
N HIS A 321 10.82 11.38 3.83
CA HIS A 321 9.45 10.98 3.44
C HIS A 321 9.35 10.20 2.12
N PHE A 322 8.40 9.27 2.08
CA PHE A 322 8.04 8.46 0.89
C PHE A 322 6.96 9.14 0.02
N CYS A 323 6.84 10.47 0.05
CA CYS A 323 5.75 11.15 -0.65
C CYS A 323 5.79 10.99 -2.17
N GLY A 324 6.99 10.92 -2.76
CA GLY A 324 7.19 10.84 -4.22
C GLY A 324 6.47 9.65 -4.89
N THR A 325 6.28 8.54 -4.17
CA THR A 325 5.69 7.30 -4.70
C THR A 325 4.38 6.90 -4.00
N CYS A 326 3.76 7.81 -3.25
CA CYS A 326 2.63 7.52 -2.37
C CYS A 326 1.31 7.21 -3.12
N ASN A 327 1.06 5.94 -3.39
CA ASN A 327 -0.13 5.35 -4.03
C ASN A 327 -1.41 5.34 -3.17
N ARG A 328 -1.44 6.03 -2.03
CA ARG A 328 -2.51 5.83 -1.02
C ARG A 328 -3.64 6.85 -1.06
N LEU A 329 -4.86 6.35 -0.85
CA LEU A 329 -6.09 7.07 -0.55
C LEU A 329 -6.72 6.58 0.75
N ARG A 330 -7.60 7.39 1.37
CA ARG A 330 -8.34 7.02 2.59
C ARG A 330 -9.80 7.44 2.49
N ILE A 331 -10.68 6.59 2.99
CA ILE A 331 -12.08 6.92 3.31
C ILE A 331 -12.22 6.92 4.84
N THR A 332 -12.72 8.01 5.42
CA THR A 332 -13.01 8.13 6.86
C THR A 332 -14.33 7.45 7.22
N THR A 333 -14.62 7.24 8.51
CA THR A 333 -15.83 6.50 8.95
C THR A 333 -17.15 7.20 8.60
N ASP A 334 -17.12 8.53 8.57
CA ASP A 334 -18.20 9.40 8.10
C ASP A 334 -18.19 9.59 6.56
N GLY A 335 -17.33 8.87 5.85
CA GLY A 335 -17.35 8.75 4.39
C GLY A 335 -16.67 9.87 3.60
N ASN A 336 -15.74 10.60 4.21
CA ASN A 336 -14.93 11.59 3.51
C ASN A 336 -13.67 10.96 2.90
N LEU A 337 -13.41 11.25 1.63
CA LEU A 337 -12.18 10.92 0.93
C LEU A 337 -11.06 11.90 1.34
N LYS A 338 -9.96 11.37 1.88
CA LYS A 338 -8.70 12.10 2.15
C LYS A 338 -7.58 11.57 1.25
N VAL A 339 -7.08 12.43 0.36
CA VAL A 339 -5.96 12.10 -0.55
C VAL A 339 -4.58 12.16 0.11
N CYS A 340 -4.50 12.70 1.33
CA CYS A 340 -3.30 12.73 2.17
C CYS A 340 -3.67 12.54 3.64
N LEU A 341 -2.77 11.93 4.43
CA LEU A 341 -2.94 11.77 5.89
C LEU A 341 -2.99 13.13 6.60
N PHE A 342 -2.12 14.04 6.17
CA PHE A 342 -1.93 15.37 6.74
C PHE A 342 -2.68 16.48 5.96
N GLY A 343 -3.46 16.12 4.94
CA GLY A 343 -4.23 17.10 4.17
C GLY A 343 -5.55 17.42 4.88
N PRO A 344 -5.84 18.69 5.23
CA PRO A 344 -7.13 19.06 5.83
C PRO A 344 -8.29 19.06 4.82
N ALA A 345 -7.99 19.04 3.51
CA ALA A 345 -9.01 18.92 2.47
C ALA A 345 -9.56 17.50 2.36
N GLU A 346 -10.89 17.38 2.34
CA GLU A 346 -11.66 16.14 2.27
C GLU A 346 -12.89 16.34 1.38
N VAL A 347 -13.50 15.25 0.88
CA VAL A 347 -14.74 15.30 0.08
C VAL A 347 -15.69 14.18 0.52
N SER A 348 -16.94 14.50 0.85
CA SER A 348 -17.92 13.54 1.38
C SER A 348 -18.52 12.66 0.29
N LEU A 349 -17.98 11.45 0.10
CA LEU A 349 -18.53 10.47 -0.83
C LEU A 349 -19.86 9.90 -0.33
N ARG A 350 -20.05 9.82 1.01
CA ARG A 350 -21.32 9.43 1.66
C ARG A 350 -22.48 10.30 1.17
N ASP A 351 -22.32 11.62 1.20
CA ASP A 351 -23.44 12.52 0.93
C ASP A 351 -23.82 12.53 -0.56
N HIS A 352 -22.83 12.40 -1.45
CA HIS A 352 -23.08 12.17 -2.89
C HIS A 352 -23.82 10.85 -3.14
N MET A 353 -23.36 9.73 -2.56
CA MET A 353 -24.06 8.44 -2.70
C MET A 353 -25.53 8.50 -2.24
N ARG A 354 -25.81 9.25 -1.17
CA ARG A 354 -27.16 9.44 -0.62
C ARG A 354 -28.02 10.46 -1.38
N GLN A 355 -27.40 11.34 -2.16
CA GLN A 355 -28.07 12.22 -3.11
C GLN A 355 -28.38 11.53 -4.45
N SER A 356 -28.22 10.20 -4.52
CA SER A 356 -28.41 9.38 -5.72
C SER A 356 -27.46 9.69 -6.89
N THR A 357 -26.30 10.31 -6.60
CA THR A 357 -25.17 10.42 -7.53
C THR A 357 -24.80 9.04 -8.07
N ASN A 358 -24.65 8.90 -9.38
CA ASN A 358 -24.28 7.64 -10.02
C ASN A 358 -22.78 7.35 -9.89
N ASP A 359 -22.36 6.13 -10.20
CA ASP A 359 -20.97 5.69 -9.99
C ASP A 359 -19.95 6.42 -10.89
N GLN A 360 -20.36 6.86 -12.10
CA GLN A 360 -19.52 7.66 -13.00
C GLN A 360 -19.28 9.07 -12.46
N GLU A 361 -20.33 9.77 -12.02
CA GLU A 361 -20.21 11.06 -11.33
C GLU A 361 -19.36 10.96 -10.07
N LEU A 362 -19.50 9.86 -9.32
CA LEU A 362 -18.70 9.61 -8.12
C LEU A 362 -17.21 9.40 -8.45
N CYS A 363 -16.89 8.71 -9.54
CA CYS A 363 -15.53 8.61 -10.09
C CYS A 363 -14.97 9.98 -10.51
N GLU A 364 -15.77 10.86 -11.12
CA GLU A 364 -15.35 12.23 -11.47
C GLU A 364 -15.04 13.07 -10.22
N ILE A 365 -15.88 12.97 -9.17
CA ILE A 365 -15.66 13.61 -7.87
C ILE A 365 -14.38 13.09 -7.20
N ILE A 366 -14.15 11.78 -7.22
CA ILE A 366 -12.91 11.15 -6.75
C ILE A 366 -11.71 11.69 -7.55
N GLY A 367 -11.80 11.74 -8.88
CA GLY A 367 -10.75 12.27 -9.76
C GLY A 367 -10.41 13.74 -9.52
N MET A 368 -11.42 14.57 -9.26
CA MET A 368 -11.21 15.98 -8.87
C MET A 368 -10.52 16.12 -7.51
N ALA A 369 -10.73 15.18 -6.57
CA ALA A 369 -10.01 15.15 -5.31
C ALA A 369 -8.57 14.65 -5.49
N VAL A 370 -8.37 13.54 -6.22
CA VAL A 370 -7.06 12.94 -6.53
C VAL A 370 -6.13 13.95 -7.21
N LYS A 371 -6.61 14.69 -8.21
CA LYS A 371 -5.84 15.72 -8.93
C LYS A 371 -5.41 16.91 -8.05
N LYS A 372 -5.99 17.08 -6.85
CA LYS A 372 -5.59 18.08 -5.84
C LYS A 372 -4.53 17.57 -4.85
N LYS A 373 -4.07 16.31 -4.97
CA LYS A 373 -3.06 15.72 -4.08
C LYS A 373 -1.68 16.34 -4.32
N LYS A 374 -1.18 17.11 -3.34
CA LYS A 374 0.14 17.74 -3.39
C LYS A 374 1.29 16.73 -3.59
N LYS A 375 2.41 17.19 -4.15
CA LYS A 375 3.63 16.39 -4.34
C LYS A 375 4.10 15.74 -3.02
N GLN A 376 4.11 16.50 -1.93
CA GLN A 376 4.46 16.03 -0.59
C GLN A 376 3.65 16.77 0.48
N HIS A 377 3.73 16.32 1.74
CA HIS A 377 3.18 17.04 2.89
C HIS A 377 4.05 18.25 3.28
N ALA A 378 3.51 19.07 4.18
CA ALA A 378 4.20 20.21 4.77
C ALA A 378 5.38 19.78 5.68
N GLY A 379 6.21 20.72 6.11
CA GLY A 379 7.28 20.43 7.10
C GLY A 379 6.70 20.04 8.46
N MET A 380 7.40 19.24 9.28
CA MET A 380 6.83 18.69 10.53
C MET A 380 6.30 19.76 11.50
N PHE A 381 6.95 20.93 11.58
CA PHE A 381 6.49 22.06 12.38
C PHE A 381 5.22 22.73 11.81
N GLU A 382 5.11 22.84 10.48
CA GLU A 382 3.90 23.34 9.81
C GLU A 382 2.74 22.35 10.01
N LEU A 383 3.01 21.05 9.99
CA LEU A 383 2.02 20.00 10.27
C LEU A 383 1.55 20.04 11.73
N ALA A 384 2.45 20.29 12.69
CA ALA A 384 2.09 20.46 14.10
C ALA A 384 1.24 21.73 14.36
N ALA A 385 1.37 22.75 13.52
CA ALA A 385 0.56 23.97 13.59
C ALA A 385 -0.77 23.90 12.80
N GLN A 386 -0.94 22.93 11.90
CA GLN A 386 -2.12 22.78 11.06
C GLN A 386 -3.23 21.97 11.75
N LYS A 387 -4.45 22.55 11.80
CA LYS A 387 -5.64 21.80 12.20
C LYS A 387 -5.97 20.72 11.16
N ASN A 388 -6.11 19.49 11.63
CA ASN A 388 -6.52 18.29 10.88
C ASN A 388 -7.28 17.37 11.85
N ARG A 389 -7.97 16.34 11.35
CA ARG A 389 -8.63 15.36 12.23
C ARG A 389 -7.61 14.68 13.17
N PRO A 390 -7.99 14.32 14.41
CA PRO A 390 -7.19 13.44 15.25
C PRO A 390 -7.09 12.04 14.61
N MET A 391 -6.01 11.32 14.89
CA MET A 391 -5.64 10.08 14.17
C MET A 391 -6.77 9.03 14.14
N ILE A 392 -7.53 8.90 15.23
CA ILE A 392 -8.64 7.95 15.35
C ILE A 392 -9.77 8.18 14.31
N LEU A 393 -9.97 9.42 13.85
CA LEU A 393 -11.01 9.78 12.87
C LEU A 393 -10.48 9.75 11.42
N ILE A 394 -9.20 9.38 11.21
CA ILE A 394 -8.59 9.17 9.88
C ILE A 394 -8.32 7.67 9.59
N GLY A 395 -8.19 6.84 10.63
CA GLY A 395 -8.09 5.39 10.54
C GLY A 395 -6.69 4.84 10.25
N GLY A 396 -5.98 4.49 11.33
CA GLY A 396 -4.71 3.70 11.42
C GLY A 396 -3.83 3.54 10.19
#